data_AF-A0A935EHA8-F1
#
_entry.id   AF-A0A935EHA8-F1
#
_cell.length_a   1.000
_cell.length_b   1.000
_cell.length_c   1.000
_cell.angle_alpha   90.00
_cell.angle_beta   90.00
_cell.angle_gamma   90.00
#
_symmetry.space_group_name_H-M   'P 1'
#
loop_
_entity.id
_entity.type
_entity.pdbx_description
1 polymer ?
#
loop_
_entity_poly.entity_id
_entity_poly.type
_entity_poly.pdbx_seq_one_letter_code
_entity_poly.pdbx_strand_id
1 'polypeptide(L)'
;MTDQPNAQDVPTLDELVTRKLADAETPGAVVEFDPEEAERAGAFVEDAMSEADAREAEEGLDGDAEPIATGRGELIAAARNAD
;
A
#
# COMPACT_ATOMS: atom_id res chain seq x y z
N MET A 1 -8.22 -40.09 -29.15
CA MET A 1 -8.92 -38.81 -28.87
C MET A 1 -7.99 -37.99 -27.99
N THR A 2 -7.34 -36.97 -28.55
CA THR A 2 -6.64 -35.96 -27.75
C THR A 2 -7.66 -34.94 -27.30
N ASP A 3 -8.01 -34.93 -26.01
CA ASP A 3 -8.72 -33.83 -25.35
C ASP A 3 -7.79 -32.62 -25.34
N GLN A 4 -7.87 -31.82 -26.40
CA GLN A 4 -7.25 -30.51 -26.43
C GLN A 4 -8.30 -29.55 -25.90
N PRO A 5 -8.04 -28.85 -24.77
CA PRO A 5 -9.03 -27.95 -24.19
C PRO A 5 -9.43 -26.90 -25.24
N ASN A 6 -10.72 -26.65 -25.41
CA ASN A 6 -11.16 -25.60 -26.32
C ASN A 6 -10.61 -24.27 -25.81
N ALA A 7 -10.24 -23.37 -26.71
CA ALA A 7 -9.75 -22.04 -26.34
C ALA A 7 -10.76 -21.18 -25.54
N GLN A 8 -11.99 -21.67 -25.36
CA GLN A 8 -13.05 -21.06 -24.57
C GLN A 8 -13.12 -21.60 -23.12
N ASP A 9 -12.38 -22.67 -22.80
CA ASP A 9 -12.34 -23.29 -21.48
C ASP A 9 -11.21 -22.72 -20.59
N VAL A 10 -10.44 -21.76 -21.11
CA VAL A 10 -9.36 -21.12 -20.36
C VAL A 10 -9.97 -20.04 -19.47
N PRO A 11 -9.88 -20.15 -18.14
CA PRO A 11 -10.47 -19.16 -17.25
C PRO A 11 -9.80 -17.80 -17.45
N THR A 12 -10.59 -16.76 -17.37
CA THR A 12 -10.11 -15.38 -17.40
C THR A 12 -9.32 -15.06 -16.12
N LEU A 13 -8.52 -14.00 -16.16
CA LEU A 13 -7.75 -13.56 -14.99
C LEU A 13 -8.67 -13.23 -13.80
N ASP A 14 -9.82 -12.62 -14.04
CA ASP A 14 -10.79 -12.30 -12.97
C ASP A 14 -11.38 -13.57 -12.34
N GLU A 15 -11.68 -14.59 -13.14
CA GLU A 15 -12.18 -15.88 -12.65
C GLU A 15 -11.10 -16.66 -11.87
N LEU A 16 -9.83 -16.51 -12.25
CA LEU A 16 -8.69 -17.06 -11.52
C LEU A 16 -8.49 -16.37 -10.18
N VAL A 17 -8.45 -15.03 -10.17
CA VAL A 17 -8.31 -14.22 -8.95
C VAL A 17 -9.45 -14.48 -7.98
N THR A 18 -10.71 -14.52 -8.46
CA THR A 18 -11.88 -14.79 -7.61
C THR A 18 -11.79 -16.15 -6.92
N ARG A 19 -11.32 -17.18 -7.64
CA ARG A 19 -11.14 -18.52 -7.07
C ARG A 19 -10.03 -18.56 -6.03
N LYS A 20 -8.88 -17.96 -6.36
CA LYS A 20 -7.74 -17.84 -5.42
C LYS A 20 -8.13 -17.08 -4.15
N LEU A 21 -8.94 -16.02 -4.26
CA LEU A 21 -9.45 -15.27 -3.11
C LEU A 21 -10.34 -16.14 -2.22
N ALA A 22 -11.25 -16.92 -2.79
CA ALA A 22 -12.07 -17.85 -2.03
C ALA A 22 -11.23 -18.89 -1.27
N ASP A 23 -10.16 -19.39 -1.89
CA ASP A 23 -9.22 -20.30 -1.24
C ASP A 23 -8.47 -19.60 -0.09
N ALA A 24 -8.08 -18.32 -0.27
CA ALA A 24 -7.37 -17.51 0.73
C ALA A 24 -8.22 -17.19 1.98
N GLU A 25 -9.55 -17.20 1.87
CA GLU A 25 -10.46 -17.06 3.02
C GLU A 25 -10.45 -18.28 3.95
N THR A 26 -9.88 -19.41 3.51
CA THR A 26 -9.77 -20.62 4.32
C THR A 26 -8.67 -20.44 5.39
N PRO A 27 -8.97 -20.57 6.69
CA PRO A 27 -7.96 -20.41 7.74
C PRO A 27 -6.78 -21.36 7.58
N GLY A 28 -5.56 -20.81 7.58
CA GLY A 28 -4.32 -21.57 7.44
C GLY A 28 -3.96 -21.93 5.98
N ALA A 29 -4.79 -21.59 5.00
CA ALA A 29 -4.40 -21.62 3.60
C ALA A 29 -3.48 -20.44 3.27
N VAL A 30 -2.49 -20.69 2.42
CA VAL A 30 -1.60 -19.65 1.87
C VAL A 30 -1.73 -19.73 0.36
N VAL A 31 -2.19 -18.64 -0.24
CA VAL A 31 -2.43 -18.53 -1.69
C VAL A 31 -1.58 -17.40 -2.24
N GLU A 32 -0.81 -17.69 -3.28
CA GLU A 32 0.10 -16.74 -3.93
C GLU A 32 -0.61 -15.98 -5.05
N PHE A 33 -0.35 -14.68 -5.13
CA PHE A 33 -0.84 -13.80 -6.19
C PHE A 33 0.35 -13.13 -6.88
N ASP A 34 0.35 -13.12 -8.21
CA ASP A 34 1.27 -12.29 -8.97
C ASP A 34 0.86 -10.80 -8.88
N PRO A 35 1.71 -9.83 -9.31
CA PRO A 35 1.39 -8.41 -9.17
C PRO A 35 0.07 -8.00 -9.85
N GLU A 36 -0.23 -8.53 -11.04
CA GLU A 36 -1.46 -8.18 -11.78
C GLU A 36 -2.70 -8.78 -11.10
N GLU A 37 -2.58 -10.01 -10.60
CA GLU A 37 -3.61 -10.68 -9.80
C GLU A 37 -3.84 -9.94 -8.46
N ALA A 38 -2.78 -9.50 -7.79
CA ALA A 38 -2.84 -8.80 -6.51
C ALA A 38 -3.49 -7.41 -6.64
N GLU A 39 -3.22 -6.68 -7.72
CA GLU A 39 -3.93 -5.45 -8.06
C GLU A 39 -5.44 -5.68 -8.22
N ARG A 40 -5.84 -6.71 -8.97
CA ARG A 40 -7.26 -7.07 -9.14
C ARG A 40 -7.92 -7.58 -7.86
N ALA A 41 -7.14 -8.23 -7.00
CA ALA A 41 -7.57 -8.66 -5.68
C ALA A 41 -7.72 -7.49 -4.69
N GLY A 42 -7.30 -6.28 -5.05
CA GLY A 42 -7.36 -5.11 -4.17
C GLY A 42 -6.27 -5.10 -3.10
N ALA A 43 -5.16 -5.81 -3.30
CA ALA A 43 -4.05 -5.84 -2.36
C ALA A 43 -3.38 -4.46 -2.20
N PHE A 44 -3.43 -3.63 -3.25
CA PHE A 44 -2.94 -2.26 -3.25
C PHE A 44 -4.11 -1.30 -3.06
N VAL A 45 -4.45 -1.03 -1.80
CA VAL A 45 -5.43 0.00 -1.46
C VAL A 45 -4.70 1.33 -1.27
N GLU A 46 -5.19 2.39 -1.91
CA GLU A 46 -4.73 3.76 -1.65
C GLU A 46 -5.20 4.22 -0.26
N ASP A 47 -4.49 3.77 0.78
CA ASP A 47 -4.68 4.20 2.18
C ASP A 47 -3.92 5.51 2.49
N ALA A 48 -3.18 6.04 1.51
CA ALA A 48 -2.53 7.33 1.64
C ALA A 48 -3.58 8.46 1.74
N MET A 49 -3.31 9.44 2.59
CA MET A 49 -4.14 10.66 2.66
C MET A 49 -4.17 11.36 1.29
N SER A 50 -5.32 11.92 0.92
CA SER A 50 -5.40 12.76 -0.26
C SER A 50 -4.62 14.06 -0.05
N GLU A 51 -4.17 14.70 -1.13
CA GLU A 51 -3.45 15.99 -1.02
C GLU A 51 -4.30 17.07 -0.35
N ALA A 52 -5.61 17.07 -0.61
CA ALA A 52 -6.53 18.03 -0.01
C ALA A 52 -6.66 17.79 1.50
N ASP A 53 -6.86 16.53 1.92
CA ASP A 53 -6.95 16.16 3.33
C ASP A 53 -5.62 16.41 4.07
N ALA A 54 -4.49 16.17 3.40
CA ALA A 54 -3.17 16.46 3.94
C ALA A 54 -2.98 17.97 4.19
N ARG A 55 -3.42 18.82 3.26
CA ARG A 55 -3.35 20.29 3.41
C ARG A 55 -4.31 20.83 4.47
N GLU A 56 -5.51 20.26 4.57
CA GLU A 56 -6.47 20.61 5.64
C GLU A 56 -5.92 20.22 7.02
N ALA A 57 -5.25 19.08 7.12
CA ALA A 57 -4.58 18.68 8.35
C ALA A 57 -3.44 19.64 8.77
N GLU A 58 -2.81 20.34 7.82
CA GLU A 58 -1.81 21.38 8.13
C GLU A 58 -2.43 22.64 8.75
N GLU A 59 -3.68 22.96 8.44
CA GLU A 59 -4.36 24.20 8.88
C GLU A 59 -4.55 24.28 10.42
N GLY A 60 -4.36 23.16 11.14
CA GLY A 60 -4.38 23.10 12.60
C GLY A 60 -3.01 23.05 13.28
N LEU A 61 -1.89 23.12 12.53
CA LEU A 61 -0.52 23.10 13.06
C LEU A 61 -0.06 24.47 13.62
N ASP A 62 -0.99 25.27 14.14
CA ASP A 62 -0.70 26.51 14.84
C ASP A 62 -0.27 26.22 16.28
N GLY A 63 1.03 26.05 16.52
CA GLY A 63 1.61 26.27 17.85
C GLY A 63 2.62 25.24 18.33
N ASP A 64 3.79 25.74 18.70
CA ASP A 64 4.75 25.15 19.63
C ASP A 64 5.55 23.90 19.18
N ALA A 65 5.48 23.49 17.91
CA ALA A 65 6.46 22.55 17.37
C ALA A 65 7.83 23.25 17.33
N GLU A 66 8.70 22.92 18.31
CA GLU A 66 10.10 23.36 18.32
C GLU A 66 10.70 23.12 16.92
N PRO A 67 11.33 24.14 16.31
CA PRO A 67 11.90 24.00 14.98
C PRO A 67 12.92 22.88 15.00
N ILE A 68 12.62 21.77 14.33
CA ILE A 68 13.59 20.72 14.06
C ILE A 68 14.67 21.30 13.18
N ALA A 69 15.87 21.48 13.76
CA ALA A 69 17.04 22.03 13.09
C ALA A 69 17.23 21.31 11.74
N THR A 70 16.90 22.02 10.66
CA THR A 70 16.84 21.46 9.30
C THR A 70 18.13 21.73 8.55
N GLY A 71 18.92 22.71 9.00
CA GLY A 71 20.26 22.98 8.50
C GLY A 71 21.35 22.19 9.24
N ARG A 72 22.36 21.68 8.50
CA ARG A 72 23.57 21.07 9.09
C ARG A 72 24.29 21.99 10.10
N GLY A 73 24.22 23.31 9.90
CA GLY A 73 24.76 24.30 10.84
C GLY A 73 23.93 24.46 12.11
N GLU A 74 22.61 24.29 12.01
CA GLU A 74 21.67 24.43 13.13
C GLU A 74 21.76 23.22 14.08
N LEU A 75 21.97 22.02 13.53
CA LEU A 75 22.22 20.81 14.32
C LEU A 75 23.46 20.93 15.22
N ILE A 76 24.53 21.57 14.71
CA ILE A 76 25.77 21.80 15.47
C ILE A 76 25.54 22.83 16.58
N ALA A 77 24.71 23.84 16.34
CA ALA A 77 24.37 24.86 17.33
C ALA A 77 23.44 24.30 18.43
N ALA A 78 22.44 23.49 18.06
CA ALA A 78 21.55 22.83 19.00
C ALA A 78 22.31 21.88 19.93
N ALA A 79 23.25 21.09 19.40
CA ALA A 79 24.10 20.21 20.20
C ALA A 79 25.03 20.94 21.17
N ARG A 80 25.33 22.22 20.93
CA ARG A 80 26.19 23.05 21.79
C ARG A 80 25.43 23.72 22.94
N ASN A 81 24.13 23.99 22.76
CA ASN A 81 23.29 24.67 23.75
C ASN A 81 22.53 23.70 24.67
N ALA A 82 22.74 22.38 24.52
CA ALA A 82 22.06 21.34 25.28
C ALA A 82 22.80 20.91 26.58
N ASP A 83 23.74 21.73 27.07
CA ASP A 83 24.54 21.52 28.29
C ASP A 83 24.24 22.61 29.34
#